data_AF-A0A939J9A8-F1
#
_entry.id   AF-A0A939J9A8-F1
#
_cell.length_a   1.000
_cell.length_b   1.000
_cell.length_c   1.000
_cell.angle_alpha   90.00
_cell.angle_beta   90.00
_cell.angle_gamma   90.00
#
_symmetry.space_group_name_H-M   'P 1'
#
loop_
_entity.id
_entity.type
_entity.pdbx_description
1 polymer ?
#
loop_
_entity_poly.entity_id
_entity_poly.type
_entity_poly.pdbx_seq_one_letter_code
_entity_poly.pdbx_strand_id
1 'polypeptide(L)'
;MFGLPEQILSAIIGALATFGAEVFSKYAPGKSETKKEADKAVDEVYANLVTQITKGNIKALKILDKEESQSPEQVREKMYPSIFLVGKQEKEFDGEFRYRLEYLRVLGLTYTHSGTEYSLTALGKSFLNRYKREGL
;
A
#
# COMPACT_ATOMS: atom_id res chain seq x y z
N MET A 1 -10.32 -13.18 20.52
CA MET A 1 -9.67 -14.12 19.58
C MET A 1 -10.02 -13.60 18.18
N PHE A 2 -9.16 -12.81 17.56
CA PHE A 2 -9.37 -12.31 16.20
C PHE A 2 -8.07 -12.53 15.44
N GLY A 3 -7.82 -13.77 15.04
CA GLY A 3 -6.94 -14.01 13.90
C GLY A 3 -7.71 -13.58 12.66
N LEU A 4 -7.15 -12.71 11.85
CA LEU A 4 -7.66 -12.53 10.49
C LEU A 4 -7.65 -13.93 9.83
N PRO A 5 -8.80 -14.43 9.34
CA PRO A 5 -8.88 -15.79 8.83
C PRO A 5 -7.89 -15.98 7.67
N GLU A 6 -7.22 -17.13 7.60
CA GLU A 6 -6.39 -17.54 6.44
C GLU A 6 -7.14 -17.40 5.09
N GLN A 7 -8.46 -17.36 5.14
CA GLN A 7 -9.37 -17.10 4.02
C GLN A 7 -9.21 -15.69 3.43
N ILE A 8 -8.87 -14.67 4.24
CA ILE A 8 -8.60 -13.31 3.75
C ILE A 8 -7.23 -13.27 3.06
N LEU A 9 -6.22 -13.95 3.62
CA LEU A 9 -4.90 -14.07 2.98
C LEU A 9 -4.99 -14.83 1.65
N SER A 10 -5.77 -15.91 1.60
CA SER A 10 -6.07 -16.66 0.37
C SER A 10 -6.92 -15.87 -0.63
N ALA A 11 -7.86 -15.05 -0.17
CA ALA A 11 -8.66 -14.18 -1.04
C ALA A 11 -7.81 -13.03 -1.62
N ILE A 12 -6.85 -12.49 -0.86
CA ILE A 12 -5.89 -11.49 -1.32
C ILE A 12 -4.95 -12.11 -2.36
N ILE A 13 -4.41 -13.31 -2.11
CA ILE A 13 -3.57 -14.05 -3.06
C ILE A 13 -4.39 -14.44 -4.31
N GLY A 14 -5.66 -14.83 -4.15
CA GLY A 14 -6.57 -15.16 -5.25
C GLY A 14 -6.94 -13.95 -6.12
N ALA A 15 -7.17 -12.78 -5.52
CA ALA A 15 -7.43 -11.53 -6.25
C ALA A 15 -6.18 -10.98 -6.98
N LEU A 16 -4.99 -11.28 -6.44
CA LEU A 16 -3.69 -10.95 -7.05
C LEU A 16 -3.33 -11.83 -8.26
N ALA A 17 -3.80 -13.09 -8.27
CA ALA A 17 -3.36 -14.11 -9.22
C ALA A 17 -3.83 -13.89 -10.66
N THR A 18 -4.86 -13.10 -10.92
CA THR A 18 -5.47 -13.04 -12.27
C THR A 18 -5.29 -11.72 -13.01
N PHE A 19 -4.86 -10.62 -12.37
CA PHE A 19 -4.77 -9.34 -13.09
C PHE A 19 -3.67 -8.38 -12.58
N GLY A 20 -3.43 -8.31 -11.27
CA GLY A 20 -2.44 -7.40 -10.69
C GLY A 20 -1.00 -7.79 -11.03
N ALA A 21 -0.65 -9.07 -10.89
CA ALA A 21 0.73 -9.53 -11.04
C ALA A 21 1.31 -9.30 -12.46
N GLU A 22 0.49 -9.44 -13.51
CA GLU A 22 0.99 -9.35 -14.90
C GLU A 22 1.21 -7.90 -15.37
N VAL A 23 0.36 -6.96 -14.91
CA VAL A 23 0.56 -5.54 -15.20
C VAL A 23 1.66 -4.97 -14.31
N PHE A 24 1.62 -5.20 -13.00
CA PHE A 24 2.61 -4.64 -12.07
C PHE A 24 4.01 -5.28 -12.18
N SER A 25 4.13 -6.51 -12.71
CA SER A 25 5.46 -7.08 -13.02
C SER A 25 6.15 -6.39 -14.20
N LYS A 26 5.40 -5.88 -15.19
CA LYS A 26 5.95 -5.05 -16.27
C LYS A 26 6.51 -3.74 -15.74
N TYR A 27 5.90 -3.25 -14.65
CA TYR A 27 6.19 -1.98 -14.00
C TYR A 27 6.90 -2.15 -12.62
N ALA A 28 7.60 -3.27 -12.44
CA ALA A 28 8.24 -3.60 -11.17
C ALA A 28 9.45 -2.69 -10.88
N PRO A 29 9.78 -2.45 -9.60
CA PRO A 29 10.85 -1.54 -9.20
C PRO A 29 12.22 -1.98 -9.78
N GLY A 30 12.91 -1.06 -10.47
CA GLY A 30 14.24 -1.31 -11.05
C GLY A 30 14.34 -1.04 -12.55
N LYS A 31 13.21 -0.89 -13.24
CA LYS A 31 13.16 -0.23 -14.56
C LYS A 31 12.88 1.24 -14.31
N SER A 32 13.69 2.13 -14.90
CA SER A 32 13.49 3.58 -14.84
C SER A 32 12.16 3.96 -15.48
N GLU A 33 11.07 3.91 -14.72
CA GLU A 33 9.78 4.40 -15.16
C GLU A 33 9.78 5.91 -15.18
N THR A 34 9.56 6.45 -16.37
CA THR A 34 9.23 7.86 -16.47
C THR A 34 7.84 8.09 -15.85
N LYS A 35 7.63 9.24 -15.20
CA LYS A 35 6.33 9.63 -14.62
C LYS A 35 5.15 9.40 -15.59
N LYS A 36 5.37 9.61 -16.88
CA LYS A 36 4.36 9.43 -17.93
C LYS A 36 3.93 7.97 -18.13
N GLU A 37 4.86 7.03 -18.00
CA GLU A 37 4.56 5.59 -18.09
C GLU A 37 3.79 5.12 -16.87
N ALA A 38 4.17 5.59 -15.68
CA ALA A 38 3.44 5.32 -14.44
C ALA A 38 2.01 5.88 -14.47
N ASP A 39 1.84 7.13 -14.95
CA ASP A 39 0.52 7.74 -15.10
C ASP A 39 -0.37 6.92 -16.05
N LYS A 40 0.17 6.47 -17.20
CA LYS A 40 -0.56 5.64 -18.16
C LYS A 40 -0.93 4.27 -17.59
N ALA A 41 0.02 3.60 -16.92
CA ALA A 41 -0.21 2.29 -16.30
C ALA A 41 -1.32 2.37 -15.23
N VAL A 42 -1.25 3.39 -14.37
CA VAL A 42 -2.32 3.68 -13.42
C VAL A 42 -3.63 3.91 -14.16
N ASP A 43 -3.64 4.69 -15.24
CA ASP A 43 -4.88 5.02 -15.92
C ASP A 43 -5.65 3.80 -16.45
N GLU A 44 -4.92 2.77 -16.88
CA GLU A 44 -5.46 1.50 -17.39
C GLU A 44 -6.02 0.60 -16.27
N VAL A 45 -5.45 0.64 -15.06
CA VAL A 45 -5.82 -0.28 -13.97
C VAL A 45 -6.57 0.39 -12.81
N TYR A 46 -6.69 1.71 -12.82
CA TYR A 46 -7.16 2.49 -11.66
C TYR A 46 -8.55 2.06 -11.17
N ALA A 47 -9.51 1.83 -12.08
CA ALA A 47 -10.86 1.41 -11.71
C ALA A 47 -10.88 0.08 -10.92
N ASN A 48 -9.96 -0.83 -11.25
CA ASN A 48 -9.82 -2.09 -10.52
C ASN A 48 -9.01 -1.91 -9.24
N LEU A 49 -7.97 -1.07 -9.27
CA LEU A 49 -7.11 -0.84 -8.12
C LEU A 49 -7.84 -0.11 -6.99
N VAL A 50 -8.67 0.87 -7.31
CA VAL A 50 -9.41 1.66 -6.31
C VAL A 50 -10.45 0.83 -5.56
N THR A 51 -11.04 -0.19 -6.20
CA THR A 51 -12.01 -1.09 -5.53
C THR A 51 -11.35 -2.04 -4.53
N GLN A 52 -10.06 -2.30 -4.68
CA GLN A 52 -9.27 -3.14 -3.78
C GLN A 52 -8.62 -2.36 -2.63
N ILE A 53 -8.60 -1.02 -2.70
CA ILE A 53 -7.91 -0.17 -1.75
C ILE A 53 -8.89 0.43 -0.74
N THR A 54 -8.67 0.13 0.54
CA THR A 54 -9.48 0.67 1.64
C THR A 54 -9.13 2.13 1.95
N LYS A 55 -10.03 2.87 2.64
CA LYS A 55 -9.72 4.22 3.15
C LYS A 55 -8.47 4.26 4.03
N GLY A 56 -8.23 3.21 4.82
CA GLY A 56 -7.01 3.09 5.63
C GLY A 56 -5.74 2.94 4.78
N ASN A 57 -5.83 2.24 3.65
CA ASN A 57 -4.72 2.14 2.69
C ASN A 57 -4.42 3.50 2.07
N ILE A 58 -5.45 4.25 1.66
CA ILE A 58 -5.28 5.63 1.17
C ILE A 58 -4.62 6.53 2.21
N LYS A 59 -5.03 6.42 3.48
CA LYS A 59 -4.41 7.20 4.57
C LYS A 59 -2.94 6.84 4.76
N ALA A 60 -2.56 5.56 4.66
CA ALA A 60 -1.16 5.12 4.70
C ALA A 60 -0.36 5.71 3.52
N LEU A 61 -0.89 5.59 2.30
CA LEU A 61 -0.25 6.15 1.10
C LEU A 61 -0.06 7.68 1.23
N LYS A 62 -1.07 8.41 1.75
CA LYS A 62 -0.97 9.86 2.00
C LYS A 62 0.09 10.23 3.05
N ILE A 63 0.37 9.35 4.01
CA ILE A 63 1.47 9.53 4.98
C ILE A 63 2.82 9.36 4.25
N LEU A 64 2.95 8.31 3.45
CA LEU A 64 4.16 8.02 2.66
C LEU A 64 4.40 9.02 1.51
N ASP A 65 3.39 9.78 1.08
CA ASP A 65 3.53 10.85 0.07
C ASP A 65 4.23 12.09 0.65
N LYS A 66 4.16 12.27 1.97
CA LYS A 66 4.70 13.44 2.67
C LYS A 66 6.11 13.22 3.22
N GLU A 67 6.50 11.97 3.42
CA GLU A 67 7.73 11.55 4.09
C GLU A 67 8.48 10.59 3.17
N GLU A 68 9.82 10.60 3.17
CA GLU A 68 10.59 9.75 2.25
C GLU A 68 10.40 8.26 2.51
N SER A 69 10.59 7.81 3.76
CA SER A 69 10.59 6.40 4.14
C SER A 69 10.06 6.25 5.56
N GLN A 70 9.15 5.30 5.80
CA GLN A 70 8.51 5.12 7.12
C GLN A 70 8.36 3.64 7.49
N SER A 71 8.60 3.32 8.76
CA SER A 71 8.29 2.00 9.31
C SER A 71 6.77 1.81 9.54
N PRO A 72 6.28 0.56 9.65
CA PRO A 72 4.88 0.29 10.00
C PRO A 72 4.40 1.03 11.26
N GLU A 73 5.26 1.08 12.28
CA GLU A 73 5.00 1.70 13.57
C GLU A 73 4.84 3.23 13.41
N GLN A 74 5.73 3.87 12.64
CA GLN A 74 5.64 5.29 12.37
C GLN A 74 4.39 5.66 11.56
N VAL A 75 4.00 4.82 10.60
CA VAL A 75 2.75 5.02 9.83
C VAL A 75 1.54 4.87 10.77
N ARG A 76 1.54 3.89 11.68
CA ARG A 76 0.50 3.71 12.70
C ARG A 76 0.36 4.94 13.59
N GLU A 77 1.44 5.43 14.16
CA GLU A 77 1.45 6.59 15.07
C GLU A 77 0.87 7.83 14.39
N LYS A 78 1.26 8.09 13.14
CA LYS A 78 0.71 9.21 12.36
C LYS A 78 -0.76 9.00 12.01
N MET A 79 -1.18 7.76 11.82
CA MET A 79 -2.56 7.44 11.48
C MET A 79 -3.50 7.51 12.69
N TYR A 80 -3.00 7.15 13.86
CA TYR A 80 -3.73 7.06 15.11
C TYR A 80 -2.93 7.66 16.28
N PRO A 81 -2.65 8.97 16.28
CA PRO A 81 -1.77 9.60 17.26
C PRO A 81 -2.31 9.59 18.69
N SER A 82 -3.62 9.37 18.85
CA SER A 82 -4.30 9.36 20.16
C SER A 82 -4.51 7.95 20.72
N ILE A 83 -4.06 6.90 20.01
CA ILE A 83 -4.17 5.52 20.48
C ILE A 83 -2.90 5.17 21.24
N PHE A 84 -3.06 4.91 22.54
CA PHE A 84 -1.99 4.40 23.40
C PHE A 84 -2.26 2.92 23.69
N LEU A 85 -1.44 2.04 23.11
CA LEU A 85 -1.48 0.60 23.37
C LEU A 85 -0.18 0.19 24.06
N VAL A 86 -0.24 -0.86 24.87
CA VAL A 86 0.95 -1.42 25.52
C VAL A 86 0.97 -2.94 25.38
N GLY A 87 2.17 -3.48 25.21
CA GLY A 87 2.41 -4.92 25.27
C GLY A 87 1.82 -5.67 24.07
N LYS A 88 0.92 -6.63 24.31
CA LYS A 88 0.41 -7.52 23.26
C LYS A 88 -0.44 -6.80 22.22
N GLN A 89 -1.27 -5.84 22.65
CA GLN A 89 -2.18 -5.11 21.76
C GLN A 89 -1.42 -4.21 20.78
N GLU A 90 -0.35 -3.58 21.26
CA GLU A 90 0.56 -2.76 20.44
C GLU A 90 1.18 -3.62 19.32
N LYS A 91 1.74 -4.79 19.67
CA LYS A 91 2.33 -5.72 18.70
C LYS A 91 1.34 -6.23 17.66
N GLU A 92 0.12 -6.58 18.08
CA GLU A 92 -0.94 -7.01 17.16
C GLU A 92 -1.30 -5.88 16.20
N PHE A 93 -1.42 -4.65 16.71
CA PHE A 93 -1.78 -3.49 15.91
C PHE A 93 -0.66 -3.07 14.94
N ASP A 94 0.61 -3.11 15.37
CA ASP A 94 1.76 -2.91 14.48
C ASP A 94 1.82 -4.00 13.39
N GLY A 95 1.45 -5.24 13.74
CA GLY A 95 1.29 -6.35 12.81
C GLY A 95 0.30 -6.02 11.69
N GLU A 96 -0.89 -5.51 12.03
CA GLU A 96 -1.89 -5.08 11.03
C GLU A 96 -1.36 -4.01 10.07
N PHE A 97 -0.57 -3.06 10.59
CA PHE A 97 0.06 -2.03 9.76
C PHE A 97 1.14 -2.59 8.84
N ARG A 98 1.94 -3.54 9.31
CA ARG A 98 2.89 -4.27 8.47
C ARG A 98 2.16 -5.00 7.35
N TYR A 99 1.08 -5.73 7.65
CA TYR A 99 0.26 -6.38 6.62
C TYR A 99 -0.29 -5.40 5.59
N ARG A 100 -0.76 -4.23 6.04
CA ARG A 100 -1.27 -3.18 5.16
C ARG A 100 -0.21 -2.66 4.19
N LEU A 101 1.00 -2.42 4.68
CA LEU A 101 2.11 -1.92 3.86
C LEU A 101 2.66 -2.99 2.91
N GLU A 102 2.73 -4.25 3.35
CA GLU A 102 3.05 -5.38 2.46
C GLU A 102 2.00 -5.55 1.37
N TYR A 103 0.72 -5.41 1.68
CA TYR A 103 -0.34 -5.46 0.67
C TYR A 103 -0.14 -4.37 -0.40
N LEU A 104 0.13 -3.13 0.01
CA LEU A 104 0.43 -2.03 -0.91
C LEU A 104 1.71 -2.26 -1.71
N ARG A 105 2.71 -2.94 -1.14
CA ARG A 105 3.94 -3.32 -1.83
C ARG A 105 3.69 -4.35 -2.92
N VAL A 106 2.86 -5.34 -2.62
CA VAL A 106 2.48 -6.38 -3.59
C VAL A 106 1.66 -5.79 -4.75
N LEU A 107 0.86 -4.76 -4.48
CA LEU A 107 0.18 -3.96 -5.52
C LEU A 107 1.13 -3.02 -6.29
N GLY A 108 2.43 -3.00 -5.98
CA GLY A 108 3.40 -2.13 -6.65
C GLY A 108 3.30 -0.65 -6.29
N LEU A 109 2.52 -0.28 -5.27
CA LEU A 109 2.32 1.13 -4.86
C LEU A 109 3.37 1.61 -3.87
N THR A 110 3.97 0.68 -3.14
CA THR A 110 5.09 0.94 -2.22
C THR A 110 6.25 0.00 -2.51
N TYR A 111 7.43 0.35 -2.02
CA TYR A 111 8.58 -0.53 -1.99
C TYR A 111 9.29 -0.41 -0.63
N THR A 112 10.11 -1.40 -0.29
CA THR A 112 10.83 -1.43 0.99
C THR A 112 12.27 -0.96 0.83
N HIS A 113 12.71 -0.04 1.68
CA HIS A 113 14.13 0.25 1.93
C HIS A 113 14.64 -0.64 3.05
N SER A 114 15.79 -1.29 2.83
CA SER A 114 16.49 -2.09 3.85
C SER A 114 15.62 -3.18 4.55
N GLY A 115 14.49 -3.55 3.94
CA GLY A 115 13.55 -4.56 4.44
C GLY A 115 12.60 -4.12 5.56
N THR A 116 12.67 -2.88 6.05
CA THR A 116 11.93 -2.45 7.26
C THR A 116 11.13 -1.17 7.09
N GLU A 117 11.47 -0.33 6.12
CA GLU A 117 10.77 0.93 5.88
C GLU A 117 10.17 0.98 4.49
N TYR A 118 9.07 1.70 4.34
CA TYR A 118 8.30 1.76 3.11
C TYR A 118 8.28 3.17 2.53
N SER A 119 8.32 3.24 1.21
CA SER A 119 8.23 4.46 0.41
C SER A 119 7.29 4.25 -0.76
N LEU A 120 6.74 5.34 -1.31
CA LEU A 120 5.91 5.28 -2.52
C LEU A 120 6.75 5.02 -3.76
N THR A 121 6.28 4.10 -4.61
CA THR A 121 6.77 3.98 -5.99
C THR A 121 6.26 5.15 -6.85
N ALA A 122 6.77 5.26 -8.09
CA ALA A 122 6.19 6.17 -9.08
C ALA A 122 4.69 5.86 -9.31
N LEU A 123 4.33 4.57 -9.43
CA LEU A 123 2.95 4.11 -9.52
C LEU A 123 2.10 4.52 -8.32
N GLY A 124 2.63 4.39 -7.10
CA GLY A 124 1.95 4.82 -5.87
C GLY A 124 1.63 6.32 -5.87
N LYS A 125 2.58 7.14 -6.32
CA LYS A 125 2.39 8.59 -6.47
C LYS A 125 1.36 8.92 -7.55
N SER A 126 1.45 8.29 -8.72
CA SER A 126 0.49 8.46 -9.82
C SER A 126 -0.93 8.05 -9.41
N PHE A 127 -1.06 6.91 -8.71
CA PHE A 127 -2.32 6.44 -8.15
C PHE A 127 -2.94 7.47 -7.19
N LEU A 128 -2.16 7.96 -6.21
CA LEU A 128 -2.64 8.99 -5.27
C LEU A 128 -3.04 10.28 -5.98
N ASN A 129 -2.28 10.71 -6.99
CA ASN A 129 -2.61 11.92 -7.75
C ASN A 129 -3.92 11.75 -8.52
N ARG A 130 -4.14 10.59 -9.14
CA ARG A 130 -5.43 10.29 -9.77
C ARG A 130 -6.57 10.24 -8.76
N TYR A 131 -6.37 9.58 -7.62
CA TYR A 131 -7.34 9.52 -6.52
C TYR A 131 -7.76 10.92 -6.04
N LYS A 132 -6.80 11.84 -5.88
CA LYS A 132 -7.08 13.25 -5.53
C LYS A 132 -7.92 13.97 -6.59
N ARG A 133 -7.73 13.69 -7.88
CA ARG A 133 -8.49 14.32 -8.99
C ARG A 133 -9.96 13.88 -9.05
N GLU A 134 -10.27 12.66 -8.59
CA GLU A 134 -11.63 12.12 -8.61
C GLU A 134 -12.49 12.57 -7.41
N GLY A 135 -11.91 13.31 -6.45
CA GLY A 135 -12.65 13.85 -5.29
C GLY A 135 -13.02 12.80 -4.23
N LEU A 136 -12.29 11.68 -4.19
CA LEU A 136 -12.48 10.58 -3.24
C LEU A 136 -11.55 10.68 -2.00
#